data_AF-A0A533Z8L6-F1
#
_entry.id   AF-A0A533Z8L6-F1
#
_cell.length_a   1.000
_cell.length_b   1.000
_cell.length_c   1.000
_cell.angle_alpha   90.00
_cell.angle_beta   90.00
_cell.angle_gamma   90.00
#
_symmetry.space_group_name_H-M   'P 1'
#
loop_
_entity.id
_entity.type
_entity.pdbx_description
1 polymer ?
#
loop_
_entity_poly.entity_id
_entity_poly.type
_entity_poly.pdbx_seq_one_letter_code
_entity_poly.pdbx_strand_id
1 'polypeptide(L)'
;MRLLCVGLMILCLTGCSVLMALSGNPPRDYAVLKAGSPRELVIEKFGAPTSSNTESGRITDRYDIEEGNTKNPARATMNFYLDFATFGIWELIATPIEFFQGSQANYVVLYGSDGRLVSVTPAPLPELMGAFSSEPTKPQPVASAATGSPGAILPDIAVSDVDQVPTISPKPRKNAYAVVIGVARYRENLPQADFADRDAKLMSAYLTKVMGYGEENVVVLLNERAAKGDLEKYIEGWLPNRVEEGDSVFIYYSGHGTPNPKTGEAYLVPYDGDPTFADKTGYSLKRLYEHLAKLPSKEAVVVIDSCFSGSGGRSVIAKGMRPVGLSVENPILSAGKTVVLAASAGDQVSSSYDQKAHGLLTYFFLKGLQGEGDGNKDSTIELGELFAYLKPQVERVARREFNNEQTPQLIGSPELLKRGILLYERAGP
;
A
#
# COMPACT_ATOMS: atom_id res chain seq x y z
N MET A 1 44.91 -32.51 12.15
CA MET A 1 43.92 -32.94 11.15
C MET A 1 42.69 -32.02 11.11
N ARG A 2 42.01 -31.73 12.24
CA ARG A 2 40.83 -30.82 12.26
C ARG A 2 41.10 -29.37 11.81
N LEU A 3 42.25 -28.78 12.14
CA LEU A 3 42.63 -27.43 11.66
C LEU A 3 43.01 -27.40 10.16
N LEU A 4 43.53 -28.50 9.62
CA LEU A 4 43.88 -28.61 8.20
C LEU A 4 42.61 -28.73 7.34
N CYS A 5 41.57 -29.42 7.84
CA CYS A 5 40.27 -29.49 7.18
C CYS A 5 39.53 -28.14 7.18
N VAL A 6 39.67 -27.32 8.24
CA VAL A 6 39.07 -25.97 8.30
C VAL A 6 39.79 -25.02 7.33
N GLY A 7 41.13 -25.08 7.25
CA GLY A 7 41.90 -24.29 6.27
C GLY A 7 41.58 -24.67 4.81
N LEU A 8 41.38 -25.96 4.53
CA LEU A 8 41.00 -26.43 3.18
C LEU A 8 39.54 -26.11 2.82
N MET A 9 38.64 -25.96 3.80
CA MET A 9 37.26 -25.50 3.60
C MET A 9 37.18 -23.98 3.34
N ILE A 10 38.04 -23.19 3.99
CA ILE A 10 38.13 -21.73 3.78
C ILE A 10 38.65 -21.39 2.38
N LEU A 11 39.57 -22.21 1.83
CA LEU A 11 40.07 -22.09 0.46
C LEU A 11 39.02 -22.39 -0.65
N CYS A 12 37.90 -23.02 -0.31
CA CYS A 12 36.82 -23.31 -1.28
C CYS A 12 35.75 -22.20 -1.35
N LEU A 13 35.80 -21.19 -0.47
CA LEU A 13 34.80 -20.11 -0.39
C LEU A 13 35.31 -18.75 -0.88
N THR A 14 36.61 -18.63 -1.17
CA THR A 14 37.21 -17.40 -1.70
C THR A 14 36.83 -17.21 -3.15
N GLY A 15 36.07 -16.16 -3.47
CA GLY A 15 35.74 -15.77 -4.85
C GLY A 15 34.26 -15.88 -5.24
N CYS A 16 33.35 -16.25 -4.33
CA CYS A 16 31.90 -16.25 -4.60
C CYS A 16 31.40 -14.83 -4.91
N SER A 17 31.78 -13.83 -4.11
CA SER A 17 31.42 -12.43 -4.33
C SER A 17 32.01 -11.84 -5.63
N VAL A 18 33.22 -12.27 -6.00
CA VAL A 18 33.89 -11.87 -7.25
C VAL A 18 33.18 -12.49 -8.45
N LEU A 19 32.83 -13.78 -8.36
CA LEU A 19 32.13 -14.48 -9.43
C LEU A 19 30.71 -13.90 -9.64
N MET A 20 29.97 -13.63 -8.56
CA MET A 20 28.63 -13.04 -8.63
C MET A 20 28.65 -11.64 -9.25
N ALA A 21 29.62 -10.80 -8.90
CA ALA A 21 29.81 -9.50 -9.53
C ALA A 21 30.15 -9.59 -11.03
N LEU A 22 30.71 -10.71 -11.49
CA LEU A 22 31.02 -10.99 -12.90
C LEU A 22 29.88 -11.73 -13.64
N SER A 23 28.91 -12.31 -12.93
CA SER A 23 27.86 -13.17 -13.50
C SER A 23 26.47 -12.53 -13.61
N GLY A 24 26.32 -11.22 -13.40
CA GLY A 24 25.04 -10.51 -13.52
C GLY A 24 24.42 -10.49 -14.94
N ASN A 25 23.17 -10.02 -15.01
CA ASN A 25 22.43 -9.87 -16.26
C ASN A 25 22.99 -8.70 -17.11
N PRO A 26 22.93 -8.78 -18.45
CA PRO A 26 23.27 -7.65 -19.30
C PRO A 26 22.30 -6.47 -19.05
N PRO A 27 22.78 -5.22 -19.12
CA PRO A 27 21.92 -4.06 -18.99
C PRO A 27 20.87 -4.06 -20.12
N ARG A 28 19.61 -3.81 -19.76
CA ARG A 28 18.50 -3.70 -20.72
C ARG A 28 18.28 -2.25 -21.12
N ASP A 29 17.90 -2.02 -22.37
CA ASP A 29 17.58 -0.68 -22.84
C ASP A 29 16.11 -0.37 -22.55
N TYR A 30 15.86 0.42 -21.51
CA TYR A 30 14.51 0.81 -21.11
C TYR A 30 13.92 1.92 -22.02
N ALA A 31 14.73 2.58 -22.85
CA ALA A 31 14.24 3.64 -23.74
C ALA A 31 13.28 3.10 -24.82
N VAL A 32 13.32 1.79 -25.08
CA VAL A 32 12.41 1.13 -26.03
C VAL A 32 11.01 0.93 -25.47
N LEU A 33 10.81 1.02 -24.15
CA LEU A 33 9.52 0.92 -23.46
C LEU A 33 8.70 2.22 -23.54
N LYS A 34 8.60 2.78 -24.74
CA LYS A 34 7.88 4.03 -25.04
C LYS A 34 6.66 3.74 -25.90
N ALA A 35 5.57 4.48 -25.65
CA ALA A 35 4.36 4.39 -26.45
C ALA A 35 4.67 4.57 -27.95
N GLY A 36 4.17 3.66 -28.77
CA GLY A 36 4.37 3.59 -30.22
C GLY A 36 5.54 2.70 -30.68
N SER A 37 6.38 2.18 -29.77
CA SER A 37 7.48 1.27 -30.12
C SER A 37 6.97 -0.04 -30.72
N PRO A 38 7.53 -0.52 -31.85
CA PRO A 38 7.19 -1.84 -32.39
C PRO A 38 7.59 -2.96 -31.43
N ARG A 39 6.75 -4.00 -31.31
CA ARG A 39 7.02 -5.17 -30.45
C ARG A 39 8.35 -5.84 -30.76
N GLU A 40 8.71 -5.96 -32.03
CA GLU A 40 9.97 -6.58 -32.46
C GLU A 40 11.19 -5.81 -31.92
N LEU A 41 11.11 -4.48 -31.90
CA LEU A 41 12.17 -3.62 -31.38
C LEU A 41 12.30 -3.76 -29.86
N VAL A 42 11.17 -3.89 -29.15
CA VAL A 42 11.17 -4.15 -27.70
C VAL A 42 11.78 -5.51 -27.43
N ILE A 43 11.43 -6.56 -28.18
CA ILE A 43 12.00 -7.90 -27.97
C ILE A 43 13.52 -7.91 -28.26
N GLU A 44 13.96 -7.21 -29.30
CA GLU A 44 15.37 -7.13 -29.69
C GLU A 44 16.24 -6.44 -28.63
N LYS A 45 15.74 -5.35 -28.03
CA LYS A 45 16.53 -4.48 -27.13
C LYS A 45 16.26 -4.70 -25.64
N PHE A 46 15.05 -5.13 -25.30
CA PHE A 46 14.59 -5.38 -23.92
C PHE A 46 14.62 -6.88 -23.55
N GLY A 47 14.64 -7.76 -24.55
CA GLY A 47 14.67 -9.22 -24.40
C GLY A 47 13.32 -9.88 -24.70
N ALA A 48 13.28 -11.21 -24.72
CA ALA A 48 12.04 -11.96 -24.92
C ALA A 48 11.17 -11.95 -23.64
N PRO A 49 9.82 -11.92 -23.79
CA PRO A 49 8.92 -11.96 -22.63
C PRO A 49 8.88 -13.35 -21.99
N THR A 50 8.65 -13.37 -20.67
CA THR A 50 8.42 -14.60 -19.89
C THR A 50 7.10 -15.26 -20.28
N SER A 51 6.06 -14.46 -20.54
CA SER A 51 4.79 -14.95 -21.07
C SER A 51 4.16 -13.94 -22.02
N SER A 52 3.37 -14.42 -22.97
CA SER A 52 2.69 -13.60 -23.96
C SER A 52 1.27 -14.14 -24.16
N ASN A 53 0.26 -13.26 -24.08
CA ASN A 53 -1.14 -13.58 -24.35
C ASN A 53 -1.69 -12.63 -25.42
N THR A 54 -2.52 -13.14 -26.34
CA THR A 54 -3.19 -12.34 -27.36
C THR A 54 -4.70 -12.46 -27.18
N GLU A 55 -5.36 -11.35 -26.84
CA GLU A 55 -6.81 -11.28 -26.65
C GLU A 55 -7.39 -10.11 -27.44
N SER A 56 -8.45 -10.37 -28.21
CA SER A 56 -9.15 -9.36 -29.03
C SER A 56 -8.21 -8.55 -29.96
N GLY A 57 -7.16 -9.19 -30.47
CA GLY A 57 -6.15 -8.58 -31.34
C GLY A 57 -5.07 -7.76 -30.61
N ARG A 58 -5.15 -7.59 -29.29
CA ARG A 58 -4.10 -6.94 -28.48
C ARG A 58 -3.15 -7.99 -27.90
N ILE A 59 -1.88 -7.65 -27.77
CA ILE A 59 -0.84 -8.54 -27.22
C ILE A 59 -0.43 -8.02 -25.84
N THR A 60 -0.37 -8.91 -24.87
CA THR A 60 0.11 -8.64 -23.51
C THR A 60 1.35 -9.48 -23.28
N ASP A 61 2.51 -8.83 -23.22
CA ASP A 61 3.78 -9.47 -22.89
C ASP A 61 4.13 -9.18 -21.43
N ARG A 62 4.50 -10.22 -20.67
CA ARG A 62 5.01 -10.10 -19.30
C ARG A 62 6.51 -10.39 -19.28
N TYR A 63 7.25 -9.55 -18.57
CA TYR A 63 8.68 -9.69 -18.35
C TYR A 63 8.96 -9.72 -16.87
N ASP A 64 9.55 -10.80 -16.39
CA ASP A 64 10.03 -10.90 -15.02
C ASP A 64 11.55 -10.66 -15.06
N ILE A 65 11.99 -9.54 -14.50
CA ILE A 65 13.35 -9.01 -14.65
C ILE A 65 13.96 -8.77 -13.29
N GLU A 66 15.18 -9.26 -13.09
CA GLU A 66 15.97 -8.94 -11.92
C GLU A 66 16.78 -7.65 -12.17
N GLU A 67 16.41 -6.57 -11.50
CA GLU A 67 17.05 -5.25 -11.61
C GLU A 67 18.15 -5.06 -10.57
N GLY A 68 19.25 -4.38 -10.93
CA GLY A 68 20.37 -4.12 -10.02
C GLY A 68 21.41 -5.24 -9.94
N ASN A 69 21.14 -6.42 -10.51
CA ASN A 69 22.11 -7.52 -10.63
C ASN A 69 22.86 -7.50 -11.98
N THR A 70 23.50 -6.39 -12.33
CA THR A 70 24.28 -6.26 -13.58
C THR A 70 25.76 -6.57 -13.37
N LYS A 71 26.41 -7.13 -14.40
CA LYS A 71 27.87 -7.38 -14.38
C LYS A 71 28.64 -6.10 -14.10
N ASN A 72 29.51 -6.12 -13.09
CA ASN A 72 30.33 -4.96 -12.72
C ASN A 72 31.78 -5.38 -12.41
N PRO A 73 32.70 -5.23 -13.38
CA PRO A 73 34.11 -5.62 -13.19
C PRO A 73 34.83 -4.76 -12.14
N ALA A 74 34.41 -3.51 -11.93
CA ALA A 74 34.95 -2.64 -10.88
C ALA A 74 34.55 -3.16 -9.48
N ARG A 75 33.29 -3.56 -9.31
CA ARG A 75 32.78 -4.19 -8.08
C ARG A 75 33.48 -5.53 -7.80
N ALA A 76 33.65 -6.36 -8.83
CA ALA A 76 34.39 -7.63 -8.74
C ALA A 76 35.85 -7.40 -8.31
N THR A 77 36.51 -6.38 -8.88
CA THR A 77 37.89 -6.01 -8.52
C THR A 77 37.97 -5.54 -7.07
N MET A 78 37.01 -4.74 -6.61
CA MET A 78 36.94 -4.31 -5.21
C MET A 78 36.72 -5.50 -4.25
N ASN A 79 35.80 -6.40 -4.58
CA ASN A 79 35.58 -7.63 -3.81
C ASN A 79 36.85 -8.48 -3.73
N PHE A 80 37.59 -8.61 -4.83
CA PHE A 80 38.87 -9.31 -4.86
C PHE A 80 39.92 -8.66 -3.93
N TYR A 81 40.08 -7.34 -3.98
CA TYR A 81 41.04 -6.64 -3.12
C TYR A 81 40.66 -6.72 -1.64
N LEU A 82 39.38 -6.59 -1.31
CA LEU A 82 38.90 -6.66 0.08
C LEU A 82 38.98 -8.09 0.61
N ASP A 83 38.68 -9.09 -0.21
CA ASP A 83 38.86 -10.50 0.16
C ASP A 83 40.32 -10.83 0.44
N PHE A 84 41.22 -10.35 -0.43
CA PHE A 84 42.67 -10.47 -0.22
C PHE A 84 43.15 -9.75 1.04
N ALA A 85 42.74 -8.49 1.25
CA ALA A 85 43.17 -7.67 2.39
C ALA A 85 42.64 -8.16 3.74
N THR A 86 41.54 -8.92 3.74
CA THR A 86 40.90 -9.46 4.95
C THR A 86 41.12 -10.97 5.12
N PHE A 87 41.99 -11.58 4.31
CA PHE A 87 42.31 -13.00 4.34
C PHE A 87 41.06 -13.91 4.28
N GLY A 88 40.10 -13.64 3.39
CA GLY A 88 38.85 -14.41 3.31
C GLY A 88 37.71 -13.89 4.20
N ILE A 89 38.05 -13.00 5.15
CA ILE A 89 37.19 -12.06 5.87
C ILE A 89 35.88 -11.66 5.16
N TRP A 90 36.13 -10.98 4.04
CA TRP A 90 35.18 -10.20 3.28
C TRP A 90 34.06 -11.05 2.67
N GLU A 91 34.34 -12.29 2.27
CA GLU A 91 33.33 -13.17 1.67
C GLU A 91 32.15 -13.44 2.61
N LEU A 92 32.36 -13.47 3.93
CA LEU A 92 31.27 -13.63 4.91
C LEU A 92 30.27 -12.47 4.91
N ILE A 93 30.68 -11.30 4.40
CA ILE A 93 29.88 -10.07 4.33
C ILE A 93 29.41 -9.84 2.90
N ALA A 94 30.33 -9.96 1.94
CA ALA A 94 30.09 -9.63 0.54
C ALA A 94 29.26 -10.70 -0.19
N THR A 95 29.43 -12.00 0.12
CA THR A 95 28.63 -13.05 -0.53
C THR A 95 27.14 -12.87 -0.26
N PRO A 96 26.67 -12.65 0.97
CA PRO A 96 25.25 -12.33 1.20
C PRO A 96 24.80 -11.06 0.47
N ILE A 97 25.62 -10.01 0.43
CA ILE A 97 25.27 -8.75 -0.25
C ILE A 97 25.11 -8.96 -1.76
N GLU A 98 26.07 -9.63 -2.41
CA GLU A 98 26.03 -9.93 -3.84
C GLU A 98 24.93 -10.94 -4.18
N PHE A 99 24.62 -11.89 -3.28
CA PHE A 99 23.53 -12.85 -3.47
C PHE A 99 22.14 -12.20 -3.39
N PHE A 100 21.97 -11.19 -2.55
CA PHE A 100 20.75 -10.41 -2.44
C PHE A 100 20.77 -9.14 -3.31
N GLN A 101 21.76 -8.99 -4.19
CA GLN A 101 21.87 -7.86 -5.08
C GLN A 101 20.97 -8.06 -6.29
N GLY A 102 19.72 -7.63 -6.17
CA GLY A 102 18.73 -7.72 -7.23
C GLY A 102 17.33 -7.49 -6.69
N SER A 103 16.51 -6.71 -7.37
CA SER A 103 15.07 -6.62 -7.08
C SER A 103 14.30 -7.17 -8.27
N GLN A 104 13.40 -8.12 -8.02
CA GLN A 104 12.50 -8.62 -9.05
C GLN A 104 11.49 -7.53 -9.42
N ALA A 105 11.45 -7.18 -10.70
CA ALA A 105 10.53 -6.23 -11.30
C ALA A 105 9.72 -6.93 -12.40
N ASN A 106 8.40 -6.78 -12.37
CA ASN A 106 7.49 -7.41 -13.32
C ASN A 106 6.95 -6.35 -14.26
N TYR A 107 7.33 -6.38 -15.54
CA TYR A 107 6.82 -5.49 -16.56
C TYR A 107 5.72 -6.15 -17.38
N VAL A 108 4.56 -5.54 -17.44
CA VAL A 108 3.45 -5.89 -18.32
C VAL A 108 3.41 -4.86 -19.44
N VAL A 109 3.78 -5.28 -20.65
CA VAL A 109 3.78 -4.45 -21.85
C VAL A 109 2.57 -4.80 -22.68
N LEU A 110 1.71 -3.81 -22.90
CA LEU A 110 0.51 -3.94 -23.73
C LEU A 110 0.79 -3.39 -25.12
N TYR A 111 0.47 -4.18 -26.14
CA TYR A 111 0.52 -3.78 -27.54
C TYR A 111 -0.89 -3.68 -28.13
N GLY A 112 -1.08 -2.68 -28.98
CA GLY A 112 -2.29 -2.49 -29.76
C GLY A 112 -2.45 -3.56 -30.84
N SER A 113 -3.59 -3.54 -31.53
CA SER A 113 -3.84 -4.44 -32.67
C SER A 113 -2.95 -4.21 -33.88
N ASP A 114 -2.19 -3.12 -33.87
CA ASP A 114 -1.14 -2.78 -34.82
C ASP A 114 0.26 -3.27 -34.40
N GLY A 115 0.37 -4.00 -33.28
CA GLY A 115 1.63 -4.52 -32.75
C GLY A 115 2.54 -3.47 -32.12
N ARG A 116 2.02 -2.25 -31.86
CA ARG A 116 2.79 -1.16 -31.23
C ARG A 116 2.50 -1.06 -29.74
N LEU A 117 3.52 -0.71 -28.97
CA LEU A 117 3.45 -0.55 -27.53
C LEU A 117 2.46 0.55 -27.19
N VAL A 118 1.47 0.25 -26.36
CA VAL A 118 0.46 1.19 -25.86
C VAL A 118 0.83 1.65 -24.46
N SER A 119 1.19 0.73 -23.57
CA SER A 119 1.54 1.04 -22.19
C SER A 119 2.44 -0.02 -21.56
N VAL A 120 3.13 0.36 -20.49
CA VAL A 120 3.97 -0.53 -19.67
C VAL A 120 3.63 -0.34 -18.19
N THR A 121 3.53 -1.45 -17.45
CA THR A 121 3.31 -1.46 -15.99
C THR A 121 4.38 -2.32 -15.32
N PRO A 122 5.18 -1.83 -14.36
CA PRO A 122 5.21 -0.47 -13.84
C PRO A 122 5.73 0.51 -14.89
N ALA A 123 5.24 1.75 -14.85
CA ALA A 123 5.72 2.81 -15.73
C ALA A 123 7.20 3.10 -15.45
N PRO A 124 8.06 3.28 -16.46
CA PRO A 124 9.44 3.68 -16.21
C PRO A 124 9.48 5.01 -15.45
N LEU A 125 10.31 5.06 -14.39
CA LEU A 125 10.54 6.26 -13.58
C LEU A 125 10.94 7.45 -14.49
N PRO A 126 10.44 8.69 -14.23
CA PRO A 126 10.77 9.87 -15.02
C PRO A 126 12.25 10.30 -15.04
N GLU A 127 13.18 9.57 -14.41
CA GLU A 127 14.58 10.00 -14.21
C GLU A 127 15.54 9.78 -15.40
N LEU A 128 15.05 9.29 -16.55
CA LEU A 128 15.87 9.06 -17.76
C LEU A 128 15.67 10.08 -18.90
N MET A 129 15.19 11.29 -18.62
CA MET A 129 15.22 12.41 -19.57
C MET A 129 15.67 13.71 -18.90
N GLY A 130 16.99 13.95 -18.82
CA GLY A 130 17.46 15.27 -18.41
C GLY A 130 18.90 15.36 -17.95
N ALA A 131 19.87 14.83 -18.71
CA ALA A 131 21.26 15.25 -18.55
C ALA A 131 21.42 16.67 -19.11
N PHE A 132 21.72 17.62 -18.21
CA PHE A 132 22.42 18.89 -18.38
C PHE A 132 22.17 19.73 -19.65
N SER A 133 21.51 20.86 -19.40
CA SER A 133 21.44 22.07 -20.23
C SER A 133 22.78 22.84 -20.27
N SER A 134 23.19 23.25 -21.47
CA SER A 134 23.91 24.50 -21.79
C SER A 134 23.62 24.78 -23.28
N GLU A 135 22.87 25.81 -23.70
CA GLU A 135 23.13 27.25 -23.62
C GLU A 135 21.87 28.05 -24.06
N PRO A 136 21.82 29.38 -23.84
CA PRO A 136 20.60 30.16 -23.90
C PRO A 136 20.31 30.72 -25.31
N THR A 137 19.06 30.62 -25.77
CA THR A 137 18.60 31.42 -26.92
C THR A 137 17.33 32.21 -26.57
N LYS A 138 17.37 33.49 -26.95
CA LYS A 138 16.43 34.58 -26.62
C LYS A 138 14.96 34.32 -27.06
N PRO A 139 13.99 35.02 -26.45
CA PRO A 139 12.57 34.78 -26.64
C PRO A 139 11.98 35.56 -27.82
N GLN A 140 11.05 34.96 -28.56
CA GLN A 140 10.11 35.64 -29.45
C GLN A 140 8.84 34.78 -29.65
N PRO A 141 7.70 35.38 -30.05
CA PRO A 141 6.55 35.50 -29.16
C PRO A 141 5.36 34.59 -29.51
N VAL A 142 4.47 34.52 -28.51
CA VAL A 142 3.19 33.81 -28.44
C VAL A 142 2.29 34.06 -29.66
N ALA A 143 1.87 32.98 -30.31
CA ALA A 143 0.68 32.96 -31.15
C ALA A 143 -0.28 31.87 -30.64
N SER A 144 -1.43 32.35 -30.20
CA SER A 144 -2.62 31.59 -29.81
C SER A 144 -3.11 30.71 -30.96
N ALA A 145 -3.29 29.42 -30.70
CA ALA A 145 -4.20 28.57 -31.46
C ALA A 145 -4.84 27.56 -30.51
N ALA A 146 -6.11 27.81 -30.20
CA ALA A 146 -6.99 26.84 -29.57
C ALA A 146 -7.22 25.67 -30.53
N THR A 147 -6.80 24.48 -30.13
CA THR A 147 -7.34 23.21 -30.61
C THR A 147 -7.43 22.29 -29.41
N GLY A 148 -8.66 22.00 -29.00
CA GLY A 148 -8.94 21.07 -27.91
C GLY A 148 -8.40 19.68 -28.25
N SER A 149 -7.52 19.17 -27.40
CA SER A 149 -7.16 17.76 -27.40
C SER A 149 -8.38 16.95 -26.95
N PRO A 150 -8.84 15.94 -27.72
CA PRO A 150 -9.71 14.91 -27.18
C PRO A 150 -8.99 14.27 -26.00
N GLY A 151 -9.64 14.25 -24.85
CA GLY A 151 -9.07 13.76 -23.60
C GLY A 151 -8.38 12.42 -23.80
N ALA A 152 -7.16 12.31 -23.27
CA ALA A 152 -6.52 11.03 -23.07
C ALA A 152 -7.51 10.16 -22.27
N ILE A 153 -8.11 9.18 -22.94
CA ILE A 153 -8.87 8.13 -22.28
C ILE A 153 -7.81 7.33 -21.52
N LEU A 154 -7.70 7.61 -20.21
CA LEU A 154 -7.01 6.73 -19.28
C LEU A 154 -7.58 5.32 -19.50
N PRO A 155 -6.75 4.27 -19.60
CA PRO A 155 -7.26 2.91 -19.75
C PRO A 155 -8.24 2.64 -18.61
N ASP A 156 -9.39 2.05 -18.94
CA ASP A 156 -10.38 1.59 -17.98
C ASP A 156 -9.65 0.83 -16.87
N ILE A 157 -9.55 1.45 -15.70
CA ILE A 157 -9.27 0.73 -14.46
C ILE A 157 -10.38 -0.32 -14.45
N ALA A 158 -10.03 -1.61 -14.51
CA ALA A 158 -11.03 -2.67 -14.44
C ALA A 158 -11.93 -2.34 -13.25
N VAL A 159 -13.17 -1.94 -13.53
CA VAL A 159 -14.09 -1.44 -12.51
C VAL A 159 -14.31 -2.60 -11.56
N SER A 160 -13.80 -2.44 -10.35
CA SER A 160 -14.01 -3.40 -9.29
C SER A 160 -15.50 -3.46 -9.03
N ASP A 161 -16.01 -4.64 -8.72
CA ASP A 161 -17.42 -4.83 -8.42
C ASP A 161 -17.88 -4.00 -7.21
N VAL A 162 -16.95 -3.63 -6.31
CA VAL A 162 -17.19 -2.74 -5.17
C VAL A 162 -17.22 -1.25 -5.55
N ASP A 163 -16.70 -0.85 -6.71
CA ASP A 163 -16.79 0.54 -7.20
C ASP A 163 -18.23 0.92 -7.57
N GLN A 164 -19.07 -0.08 -7.88
CA GLN A 164 -20.50 0.10 -8.08
C GLN A 164 -21.18 0.21 -6.71
N VAL A 165 -21.19 1.42 -6.15
CA VAL A 165 -21.84 1.71 -4.87
C VAL A 165 -23.34 1.39 -4.98
N PRO A 166 -23.91 0.57 -4.08
CA PRO A 166 -25.34 0.26 -4.08
C PRO A 166 -26.19 1.53 -4.10
N THR A 167 -27.18 1.56 -4.99
CA THR A 167 -28.18 2.63 -5.01
C THR A 167 -29.32 2.21 -4.08
N ILE A 168 -29.13 2.45 -2.78
CA ILE A 168 -30.16 2.25 -1.76
C ILE A 168 -30.56 3.59 -1.15
N SER A 169 -31.73 3.65 -0.52
CA SER A 169 -32.13 4.80 0.30
C SER A 169 -31.81 4.51 1.76
N PRO A 170 -30.61 4.81 2.25
CA PRO A 170 -30.26 4.48 3.62
C PRO A 170 -31.06 5.34 4.60
N LYS A 171 -31.37 4.78 5.77
CA LYS A 171 -31.93 5.56 6.88
C LYS A 171 -30.92 6.64 7.28
N PRO A 172 -31.29 7.95 7.24
CA PRO A 172 -30.34 9.01 7.54
C PRO A 172 -29.79 8.92 8.97
N ARG A 173 -28.47 9.04 9.11
CA ARG A 173 -27.71 9.09 10.37
C ARG A 173 -27.12 10.49 10.55
N LYS A 174 -27.95 11.47 10.91
CA LYS A 174 -27.52 12.86 11.16
C LYS A 174 -26.54 13.00 12.33
N ASN A 175 -26.55 12.02 13.24
CA ASN A 175 -25.75 11.94 14.45
C ASN A 175 -24.51 11.04 14.27
N ALA A 176 -24.01 10.94 13.04
CA ALA A 176 -22.85 10.15 12.70
C ALA A 176 -21.80 11.00 11.98
N TYR A 177 -20.58 10.96 12.48
CA TYR A 177 -19.45 11.75 11.99
C TYR A 177 -18.33 10.83 11.54
N ALA A 178 -17.66 11.18 10.45
CA ALA A 178 -16.54 10.39 9.94
C ALA A 178 -15.34 11.24 9.54
N VAL A 179 -14.15 10.68 9.77
CA VAL A 179 -12.89 11.17 9.20
C VAL A 179 -12.26 10.03 8.41
N VAL A 180 -12.13 10.21 7.10
CA VAL A 180 -11.70 9.20 6.13
C VAL A 180 -10.38 9.64 5.53
N ILE A 181 -9.33 8.87 5.75
CA ILE A 181 -7.96 9.24 5.45
C ILE A 181 -7.37 8.22 4.48
N GLY A 182 -6.82 8.70 3.36
CA GLY A 182 -6.16 7.88 2.35
C GLY A 182 -4.85 8.51 1.90
N VAL A 183 -3.73 7.86 2.20
CA VAL A 183 -2.40 8.36 1.84
C VAL A 183 -1.73 7.35 0.92
N ALA A 184 -1.86 7.57 -0.39
CA ALA A 184 -1.18 6.73 -1.40
C ALA A 184 0.22 7.24 -1.67
N ARG A 185 0.40 8.55 -1.77
CA ARG A 185 1.68 9.22 -2.03
C ARG A 185 2.16 9.94 -0.78
N TYR A 186 3.47 10.05 -0.63
CA TYR A 186 4.14 10.69 0.50
C TYR A 186 5.06 11.81 0.01
N ARG A 187 5.30 12.81 0.85
CA ARG A 187 6.26 13.89 0.60
C ARG A 187 7.69 13.34 0.58
N GLU A 188 7.98 12.48 1.56
CA GLU A 188 9.22 11.73 1.60
C GLU A 188 9.23 10.66 0.50
N ASN A 189 10.42 10.24 0.09
CA ASN A 189 10.59 9.19 -0.94
C ASN A 189 10.29 7.80 -0.37
N LEU A 190 9.03 7.58 -0.01
CA LEU A 190 8.50 6.30 0.45
C LEU A 190 7.83 5.56 -0.71
N PRO A 191 7.76 4.22 -0.65
CA PRO A 191 6.92 3.45 -1.56
C PRO A 191 5.49 4.01 -1.60
N GLN A 192 4.84 3.86 -2.75
CA GLN A 192 3.42 4.21 -2.85
C GLN A 192 2.59 3.17 -2.07
N ALA A 193 1.63 3.63 -1.27
CA ALA A 193 0.62 2.75 -0.70
C ALA A 193 -0.51 2.59 -1.72
N ASP A 194 -0.42 1.56 -2.56
CA ASP A 194 -1.33 1.38 -3.69
C ASP A 194 -2.80 1.42 -3.27
N PHE A 195 -3.61 2.13 -4.06
CA PHE A 195 -5.05 2.30 -3.90
C PHE A 195 -5.51 3.01 -2.62
N ALA A 196 -4.63 3.46 -1.72
CA ALA A 196 -5.04 4.00 -0.43
C ALA A 196 -5.95 5.25 -0.52
N ASP A 197 -5.66 6.17 -1.44
CA ASP A 197 -6.50 7.34 -1.67
C ASP A 197 -7.81 7.00 -2.41
N ARG A 198 -7.78 5.99 -3.30
CA ARG A 198 -8.96 5.43 -3.95
C ARG A 198 -9.90 4.76 -2.95
N ASP A 199 -9.34 3.92 -2.09
CA ASP A 199 -10.02 3.22 -1.00
C ASP A 199 -10.74 4.21 -0.08
N ALA A 200 -10.05 5.27 0.35
CA ALA A 200 -10.64 6.34 1.16
C ALA A 200 -11.77 7.09 0.43
N LYS A 201 -11.60 7.43 -0.85
CA LYS A 201 -12.68 8.04 -1.65
C LYS A 201 -13.90 7.13 -1.72
N LEU A 202 -13.70 5.85 -2.00
CA LEU A 202 -14.80 4.89 -2.12
C LEU A 202 -15.49 4.67 -0.77
N MET A 203 -14.73 4.56 0.32
CA MET A 203 -15.27 4.47 1.68
C MET A 203 -16.17 5.67 2.01
N SER A 204 -15.76 6.89 1.64
CA SER A 204 -16.60 8.08 1.84
C SER A 204 -17.94 8.00 1.09
N ALA A 205 -17.93 7.42 -0.12
CA ALA A 205 -19.16 7.21 -0.89
C ALA A 205 -20.06 6.13 -0.26
N TYR A 206 -19.50 5.06 0.31
CA TYR A 206 -20.29 4.07 1.05
C TYR A 206 -20.86 4.65 2.35
N LEU A 207 -20.10 5.48 3.06
CA LEU A 207 -20.59 6.14 4.28
C LEU A 207 -21.83 6.99 3.99
N THR A 208 -21.81 7.77 2.92
CA THR A 208 -22.93 8.67 2.59
C THR A 208 -24.09 7.94 1.89
N LYS A 209 -23.80 7.09 0.89
CA LYS A 209 -24.82 6.46 0.03
C LYS A 209 -25.40 5.17 0.58
N VAL A 210 -24.66 4.45 1.44
CA VAL A 210 -25.07 3.13 1.97
C VAL A 210 -25.29 3.21 3.48
N MET A 211 -24.43 3.91 4.20
CA MET A 211 -24.51 3.96 5.67
C MET A 211 -25.29 5.16 6.20
N GLY A 212 -25.75 6.06 5.32
CA GLY A 212 -26.65 7.16 5.67
C GLY A 212 -25.99 8.34 6.38
N TYR A 213 -24.66 8.46 6.36
CA TYR A 213 -23.97 9.62 6.92
C TYR A 213 -24.29 10.88 6.11
N GLY A 214 -24.53 12.00 6.78
CA GLY A 214 -24.62 13.31 6.10
C GLY A 214 -23.28 13.67 5.47
N GLU A 215 -23.28 14.18 4.23
CA GLU A 215 -22.04 14.59 3.53
C GLU A 215 -21.28 15.65 4.33
N GLU A 216 -22.01 16.54 5.01
CA GLU A 216 -21.47 17.59 5.88
C GLU A 216 -20.74 17.04 7.12
N ASN A 217 -20.99 15.78 7.47
CA ASN A 217 -20.39 15.09 8.61
C ASN A 217 -19.29 14.11 8.21
N VAL A 218 -18.91 14.06 6.93
CA VAL A 218 -17.82 13.19 6.43
C VAL A 218 -16.66 14.05 5.94
N VAL A 219 -15.55 14.03 6.66
CA VAL A 219 -14.30 14.67 6.25
C VAL A 219 -13.44 13.66 5.50
N VAL A 220 -12.95 14.03 4.32
CA VAL A 220 -12.05 13.19 3.51
C VAL A 220 -10.70 13.87 3.34
N LEU A 221 -9.64 13.22 3.82
CA LEU A 221 -8.25 13.67 3.76
C LEU A 221 -7.46 12.76 2.84
N LEU A 222 -6.91 13.30 1.75
CA LEU A 222 -6.22 12.52 0.74
C LEU A 222 -4.84 13.10 0.46
N ASN A 223 -3.83 12.23 0.43
CA ASN A 223 -2.45 12.57 0.05
C ASN A 223 -2.01 13.91 0.68
N GLU A 224 -1.75 14.94 -0.12
CA GLU A 224 -1.22 16.24 0.31
C GLU A 224 -2.10 16.96 1.36
N ARG A 225 -3.39 16.59 1.49
CA ARG A 225 -4.34 17.10 2.50
C ARG A 225 -4.47 16.20 3.73
N ALA A 226 -3.64 15.18 3.84
CA ALA A 226 -3.54 14.27 4.96
C ALA A 226 -2.17 14.41 5.63
N ALA A 227 -1.68 15.65 5.78
CA ALA A 227 -0.51 15.94 6.58
C ALA A 227 -0.84 15.75 8.08
N LYS A 228 0.19 15.61 8.93
CA LYS A 228 -0.01 15.43 10.37
C LYS A 228 -0.91 16.51 10.98
N GLY A 229 -0.68 17.76 10.60
CA GLY A 229 -1.48 18.89 11.07
C GLY A 229 -2.95 18.84 10.61
N ASP A 230 -3.24 18.24 9.46
CA ASP A 230 -4.63 18.02 9.01
C ASP A 230 -5.31 16.94 9.85
N LEU A 231 -4.62 15.83 10.14
CA LEU A 231 -5.13 14.78 11.03
C LEU A 231 -5.46 15.37 12.41
N GLU A 232 -4.53 16.12 13.01
CA GLU A 232 -4.73 16.79 14.30
C GLU A 232 -5.91 17.77 14.23
N LYS A 233 -5.99 18.60 13.19
CA LYS A 233 -7.09 19.55 12.99
C LYS A 233 -8.44 18.86 13.01
N TYR A 234 -8.62 17.75 12.30
CA TYR A 234 -9.93 17.13 12.18
C TYR A 234 -10.26 16.16 13.31
N ILE A 235 -9.28 15.41 13.82
CA ILE A 235 -9.49 14.45 14.90
C ILE A 235 -9.58 15.15 16.27
N GLU A 236 -8.77 16.18 16.50
CA GLU A 236 -8.64 16.84 17.82
C GLU A 236 -9.30 18.21 17.87
N GLY A 237 -9.57 18.83 16.73
CA GLY A 237 -10.28 20.11 16.62
C GLY A 237 -11.72 19.94 16.15
N TRP A 238 -11.92 19.36 14.98
CA TRP A 238 -13.25 19.30 14.35
C TRP A 238 -14.21 18.33 15.05
N LEU A 239 -13.78 17.09 15.35
CA LEU A 239 -14.63 16.11 16.04
C LEU A 239 -15.12 16.60 17.41
N PRO A 240 -14.27 17.08 18.34
CA PRO A 240 -14.74 17.55 19.65
C PRO A 240 -15.70 18.73 19.60
N ASN A 241 -15.67 19.52 18.51
CA ASN A 241 -16.58 20.67 18.32
C ASN A 241 -17.93 20.30 17.69
N ARG A 242 -18.11 19.03 17.26
CA ARG A 242 -19.29 18.60 16.50
C ARG A 242 -20.00 17.39 17.09
N VAL A 243 -19.25 16.49 17.72
CA VAL A 243 -19.79 15.26 18.30
C VAL A 243 -20.45 15.58 19.63
N GLU A 244 -21.71 15.20 19.76
CA GLU A 244 -22.53 15.32 20.97
C GLU A 244 -22.78 13.96 21.61
N GLU A 245 -23.46 13.96 22.77
CA GLU A 245 -23.82 12.73 23.47
C GLU A 245 -24.80 11.89 22.63
N GLY A 246 -24.51 10.59 22.50
CA GLY A 246 -25.33 9.67 21.69
C GLY A 246 -24.88 9.53 20.23
N ASP A 247 -24.00 10.41 19.74
CA ASP A 247 -23.47 10.33 18.38
C ASP A 247 -22.52 9.15 18.16
N SER A 248 -22.31 8.75 16.91
CA SER A 248 -21.33 7.73 16.52
C SER A 248 -20.20 8.33 15.69
N VAL A 249 -18.96 7.89 15.92
CA VAL A 249 -17.79 8.33 15.16
C VAL A 249 -17.22 7.18 14.34
N PHE A 250 -16.82 7.46 13.10
CA PHE A 250 -16.17 6.50 12.21
C PHE A 250 -14.83 7.06 11.69
N ILE A 251 -13.73 6.38 11.97
CA ILE A 251 -12.42 6.73 11.44
C ILE A 251 -12.01 5.64 10.46
N TYR A 252 -11.61 6.05 9.26
CA TYR A 252 -11.03 5.15 8.28
C TYR A 252 -9.64 5.63 7.91
N TYR A 253 -8.68 4.72 7.89
CA TYR A 253 -7.32 4.99 7.43
C TYR A 253 -6.88 3.91 6.46
N SER A 254 -6.39 4.33 5.28
CA SER A 254 -5.65 3.49 4.35
C SER A 254 -4.33 4.18 3.99
N GLY A 255 -3.23 3.44 4.06
CA GLY A 255 -1.90 3.98 3.87
C GLY A 255 -0.84 3.20 4.65
N HIS A 256 0.27 3.85 4.95
CA HIS A 256 1.38 3.26 5.67
C HIS A 256 1.19 3.31 7.19
N GLY A 257 1.57 2.21 7.83
CA GLY A 257 1.79 2.15 9.27
C GLY A 257 3.28 1.99 9.56
N THR A 258 3.73 2.50 10.71
CA THR A 258 5.10 2.32 11.15
C THR A 258 5.19 2.21 12.67
N PRO A 259 6.04 1.31 13.22
CA PRO A 259 6.38 1.35 14.62
C PRO A 259 7.41 2.42 14.91
N ASN A 260 7.29 3.07 16.06
CA ASN A 260 8.33 3.95 16.56
C ASN A 260 9.60 3.14 16.82
N PRO A 261 10.77 3.60 16.34
CA PRO A 261 12.00 2.84 16.43
C PRO A 261 12.51 2.64 17.87
N LYS A 262 12.12 3.53 18.80
CA LYS A 262 12.56 3.52 20.19
C LYS A 262 11.56 2.84 21.12
N THR A 263 10.27 3.07 20.91
CA THR A 263 9.22 2.63 21.84
C THR A 263 8.43 1.42 21.33
N GLY A 264 8.51 1.11 20.03
CA GLY A 264 7.65 0.11 19.40
C GLY A 264 6.18 0.51 19.31
N GLU A 265 5.81 1.74 19.67
CA GLU A 265 4.44 2.22 19.55
C GLU A 265 4.03 2.36 18.08
N ALA A 266 2.78 2.04 17.73
CA ALA A 266 2.29 2.11 16.35
C ALA A 266 1.81 3.52 15.96
N TYR A 267 2.21 3.97 14.76
CA TYR A 267 1.88 5.27 14.18
C TYR A 267 1.28 5.08 12.79
N LEU A 268 0.25 5.85 12.49
CA LEU A 268 -0.16 6.15 11.12
C LEU A 268 0.88 7.09 10.51
N VAL A 269 1.22 6.91 9.24
CA VAL A 269 2.16 7.77 8.50
C VAL A 269 1.34 8.78 7.69
N PRO A 270 1.30 10.07 8.09
CA PRO A 270 0.66 11.11 7.29
C PRO A 270 1.46 11.37 6.00
N TYR A 271 0.92 12.21 5.12
CA TYR A 271 1.60 12.58 3.86
C TYR A 271 3.03 13.12 4.07
N ASP A 272 3.24 13.90 5.13
CA ASP A 272 4.53 14.46 5.52
C ASP A 272 5.25 13.63 6.60
N GLY A 273 4.87 12.36 6.75
CA GLY A 273 5.43 11.42 7.70
C GLY A 273 6.78 10.84 7.26
N ASP A 274 7.81 10.97 8.09
CA ASP A 274 9.04 10.17 8.01
C ASP A 274 9.01 9.02 9.04
N PRO A 275 9.05 7.75 8.61
CA PRO A 275 9.11 6.58 9.50
C PRO A 275 10.32 6.56 10.45
N THR A 276 11.43 7.20 10.07
CA THR A 276 12.63 7.35 10.89
C THR A 276 12.38 8.25 12.10
N PHE A 277 11.48 9.23 11.95
CA PHE A 277 11.10 10.19 12.99
C PHE A 277 9.62 10.03 13.36
N ALA A 278 9.14 8.79 13.48
CA ALA A 278 7.73 8.47 13.71
C ALA A 278 7.09 9.24 14.89
N ASP A 279 7.82 9.51 15.99
CA ASP A 279 7.30 10.32 17.11
C ASP A 279 7.07 11.80 16.75
N LYS A 280 7.79 12.33 15.77
CA LYS A 280 7.72 13.73 15.34
C LYS A 280 6.74 13.94 14.21
N THR A 281 6.78 13.08 13.20
CA THR A 281 6.05 13.26 11.94
C THR A 281 4.91 12.28 11.76
N GLY A 282 4.87 11.18 12.51
CA GLY A 282 3.76 10.25 12.54
C GLY A 282 2.59 10.73 13.42
N TYR A 283 1.44 10.06 13.25
CA TYR A 283 0.27 10.22 14.12
C TYR A 283 0.03 8.93 14.93
N SER A 284 0.27 8.99 16.24
CA SER A 284 0.21 7.83 17.13
C SER A 284 -1.20 7.24 17.22
N LEU A 285 -1.32 5.91 17.12
CA LEU A 285 -2.60 5.24 17.37
C LEU A 285 -3.06 5.36 18.83
N LYS A 286 -2.11 5.41 19.78
CA LYS A 286 -2.43 5.69 21.18
C LYS A 286 -3.09 7.08 21.30
N ARG A 287 -2.51 8.10 20.66
CA ARG A 287 -3.08 9.44 20.60
C ARG A 287 -4.48 9.43 19.98
N LEU A 288 -4.67 8.74 18.86
CA LEU A 288 -5.99 8.55 18.25
C LEU A 288 -7.01 8.02 19.27
N TYR A 289 -6.70 6.91 19.93
CA TYR A 289 -7.62 6.28 20.88
C TYR A 289 -7.90 7.14 22.11
N GLU A 290 -6.90 7.86 22.62
CA GLU A 290 -7.07 8.80 23.73
C GLU A 290 -8.01 9.96 23.37
N HIS A 291 -7.92 10.48 22.15
CA HIS A 291 -8.82 11.54 21.69
C HIS A 291 -10.24 11.03 21.45
N LEU A 292 -10.40 9.86 20.83
CA LEU A 292 -11.71 9.24 20.62
C LEU A 292 -12.40 8.89 21.95
N ALA A 293 -11.64 8.42 22.94
CA ALA A 293 -12.18 8.09 24.26
C ALA A 293 -12.76 9.33 24.99
N LYS A 294 -12.23 10.53 24.72
CA LYS A 294 -12.66 11.80 25.33
C LYS A 294 -13.91 12.41 24.69
N LEU A 295 -14.27 12.02 23.47
CA LEU A 295 -15.49 12.52 22.82
C LEU A 295 -16.74 12.11 23.62
N PRO A 296 -17.88 12.81 23.54
CA PRO A 296 -19.12 12.40 24.21
C PRO A 296 -19.89 11.29 23.45
N SER A 297 -19.40 10.84 22.30
CA SER A 297 -20.04 9.81 21.45
C SER A 297 -20.40 8.53 22.22
N LYS A 298 -21.42 7.80 21.75
CA LYS A 298 -21.77 6.48 22.32
C LYS A 298 -20.77 5.39 21.93
N GLU A 299 -20.10 5.56 20.78
CA GLU A 299 -19.10 4.63 20.24
C GLU A 299 -18.24 5.29 19.15
N ALA A 300 -17.06 4.73 18.93
CA ALA A 300 -16.20 5.04 17.80
C ALA A 300 -15.76 3.74 17.10
N VAL A 301 -15.87 3.69 15.77
CA VAL A 301 -15.35 2.59 14.96
C VAL A 301 -14.14 3.10 14.20
N VAL A 302 -13.02 2.38 14.28
CA VAL A 302 -11.77 2.70 13.60
C VAL A 302 -11.43 1.55 12.66
N VAL A 303 -11.34 1.81 11.37
CA VAL A 303 -10.93 0.83 10.36
C VAL A 303 -9.54 1.20 9.84
N ILE A 304 -8.58 0.29 9.98
CA ILE A 304 -7.17 0.51 9.63
C ILE A 304 -6.74 -0.49 8.57
N ASP A 305 -6.57 -0.01 7.35
CA ASP A 305 -6.02 -0.76 6.23
C ASP A 305 -4.55 -0.36 5.97
N SER A 306 -3.67 -0.78 6.88
CA SER A 306 -2.23 -0.50 6.82
C SER A 306 -1.40 -1.65 7.38
N CYS A 307 -0.16 -1.82 6.89
CA CYS A 307 0.80 -2.74 7.50
C CYS A 307 1.65 -2.03 8.57
N PHE A 308 1.89 -2.69 9.70
CA PHE A 308 2.86 -2.26 10.72
C PHE A 308 4.09 -3.20 10.78
N SER A 309 4.19 -4.11 9.82
CA SER A 309 5.13 -5.23 9.86
C SER A 309 6.47 -5.00 9.17
N GLY A 310 6.59 -3.97 8.33
CA GLY A 310 7.79 -3.73 7.50
C GLY A 310 7.93 -4.66 6.31
N SER A 311 6.92 -5.50 6.07
CA SER A 311 6.82 -6.40 4.94
C SER A 311 5.56 -6.05 4.13
N GLY A 312 5.67 -6.10 2.79
CA GLY A 312 4.60 -5.79 1.84
C GLY A 312 4.46 -4.31 1.44
N GLY A 313 3.72 -4.07 0.35
CA GLY A 313 3.64 -2.76 -0.32
C GLY A 313 2.98 -1.63 0.48
N ARG A 314 2.40 -1.92 1.65
CA ARG A 314 1.77 -0.92 2.53
C ARG A 314 2.49 -0.75 3.88
N SER A 315 3.73 -1.21 4.03
CA SER A 315 4.54 -0.95 5.23
C SER A 315 5.81 -0.17 4.96
N VAL A 316 6.16 0.74 5.87
CA VAL A 316 7.45 1.42 5.89
C VAL A 316 8.04 1.29 7.29
N ILE A 317 9.20 0.65 7.36
CA ILE A 317 9.93 0.45 8.61
C ILE A 317 11.35 0.99 8.42
N ALA A 318 11.83 1.76 9.39
CA ALA A 318 13.20 2.25 9.38
C ALA A 318 14.21 1.07 9.39
N LYS A 319 15.34 1.23 8.68
CA LYS A 319 16.35 0.18 8.53
C LYS A 319 16.78 -0.39 9.89
N GLY A 320 16.65 -1.71 10.06
CA GLY A 320 17.05 -2.44 11.27
C GLY A 320 15.96 -2.60 12.35
N MET A 321 14.74 -2.12 12.09
CA MET A 321 13.61 -2.24 13.02
C MET A 321 12.80 -3.52 12.82
N ARG A 322 12.13 -3.97 13.89
CA ARG A 322 11.24 -5.14 13.86
C ARG A 322 9.78 -4.73 13.60
N PRO A 323 9.01 -5.59 12.91
CA PRO A 323 7.55 -5.52 12.85
C PRO A 323 6.89 -5.27 14.21
N VAL A 324 5.75 -4.57 14.24
CA VAL A 324 4.91 -4.48 15.45
C VAL A 324 3.47 -4.85 15.15
N GLY A 325 2.91 -5.71 16.01
CA GLY A 325 1.49 -5.99 16.06
C GLY A 325 0.70 -4.94 16.81
N LEU A 326 -0.49 -4.62 16.30
CA LEU A 326 -1.51 -3.98 17.11
C LEU A 326 -1.92 -4.93 18.23
N SER A 327 -1.65 -4.55 19.48
CA SER A 327 -1.94 -5.40 20.64
C SER A 327 -3.38 -5.26 21.11
N VAL A 328 -3.99 -6.40 21.41
CA VAL A 328 -5.31 -6.56 22.03
C VAL A 328 -5.32 -6.01 23.48
N GLU A 329 -4.15 -5.85 24.09
CA GLU A 329 -3.99 -5.42 25.49
C GLU A 329 -4.03 -3.89 25.68
N ASN A 330 -4.43 -3.11 24.67
CA ASN A 330 -4.51 -1.66 24.83
C ASN A 330 -5.62 -1.29 25.84
N PRO A 331 -5.30 -0.78 27.04
CA PRO A 331 -6.29 -0.55 28.10
C PRO A 331 -7.40 0.42 27.69
N ILE A 332 -7.10 1.35 26.78
CA ILE A 332 -8.06 2.33 26.26
C ILE A 332 -9.14 1.63 25.43
N LEU A 333 -8.76 0.60 24.66
CA LEU A 333 -9.70 -0.17 23.85
C LEU A 333 -10.48 -1.17 24.71
N SER A 334 -9.81 -1.85 25.65
CA SER A 334 -10.41 -2.91 26.46
C SER A 334 -11.50 -2.42 27.42
N ALA A 335 -11.43 -1.17 27.88
CA ALA A 335 -12.42 -0.56 28.77
C ALA A 335 -13.25 0.56 28.11
N GLY A 336 -13.00 0.82 26.83
CA GLY A 336 -13.51 2.00 26.14
C GLY A 336 -14.73 1.73 25.26
N LYS A 337 -15.11 2.80 24.56
CA LYS A 337 -16.17 2.83 23.56
C LYS A 337 -15.67 2.77 22.11
N THR A 338 -14.39 2.47 21.93
CA THR A 338 -13.74 2.41 20.61
C THR A 338 -13.55 0.96 20.21
N VAL A 339 -13.97 0.62 18.99
CA VAL A 339 -13.64 -0.66 18.33
C VAL A 339 -12.72 -0.39 17.15
N VAL A 340 -11.70 -1.22 17.00
CA VAL A 340 -10.72 -1.17 15.93
C VAL A 340 -10.85 -2.42 15.08
N LEU A 341 -11.10 -2.26 13.79
CA LEU A 341 -10.95 -3.29 12.77
C LEU A 341 -9.62 -3.04 12.03
N ALA A 342 -8.64 -3.91 12.23
CA ALA A 342 -7.33 -3.81 11.60
C ALA A 342 -7.12 -4.89 10.53
N ALA A 343 -6.39 -4.55 9.48
CA ALA A 343 -6.18 -5.42 8.32
C ALA A 343 -5.38 -6.69 8.59
N SER A 344 -4.46 -6.65 9.56
CA SER A 344 -3.56 -7.76 9.86
C SER A 344 -3.25 -7.86 11.36
N ALA A 345 -2.89 -9.05 11.81
CA ALA A 345 -2.48 -9.31 13.19
C ALA A 345 -0.96 -9.29 13.30
N GLY A 346 -0.40 -8.81 14.42
CA GLY A 346 1.03 -8.99 14.65
C GLY A 346 1.91 -8.34 13.57
N ASP A 347 2.87 -9.12 13.10
CA ASP A 347 3.80 -8.81 12.01
C ASP A 347 3.31 -9.26 10.62
N GLN A 348 2.02 -9.54 10.46
CA GLN A 348 1.44 -9.93 9.18
C GLN A 348 1.31 -8.76 8.21
N VAL A 349 1.38 -9.09 6.92
CA VAL A 349 1.27 -8.14 5.81
C VAL A 349 -0.19 -7.77 5.56
N SER A 350 -0.47 -6.49 5.37
CA SER A 350 -1.69 -6.01 4.68
C SER A 350 -1.43 -5.88 3.17
N SER A 351 -2.17 -6.64 2.37
CA SER A 351 -1.94 -6.79 0.94
C SER A 351 -2.78 -5.81 0.11
N SER A 352 -2.19 -5.26 -0.95
CA SER A 352 -2.95 -4.69 -2.07
C SER A 352 -3.56 -5.82 -2.90
N TYR A 353 -4.78 -5.64 -3.39
CA TYR A 353 -5.47 -6.59 -4.25
C TYR A 353 -5.57 -6.02 -5.66
N ASP A 354 -4.49 -6.11 -6.42
CA ASP A 354 -4.32 -5.43 -7.72
C ASP A 354 -5.41 -5.78 -8.73
N GLN A 355 -5.86 -7.04 -8.78
CA GLN A 355 -6.95 -7.50 -9.64
C GLN A 355 -8.28 -6.79 -9.35
N LYS A 356 -8.43 -6.24 -8.14
CA LYS A 356 -9.59 -5.47 -7.68
C LYS A 356 -9.27 -4.00 -7.49
N ALA A 357 -8.01 -3.59 -7.67
CA ALA A 357 -7.49 -2.25 -7.49
C ALA A 357 -7.89 -1.60 -6.14
N HIS A 358 -7.85 -2.38 -5.06
CA HIS A 358 -8.16 -1.96 -3.69
C HIS A 358 -7.25 -2.64 -2.68
N GLY A 359 -7.19 -2.15 -1.45
CA GLY A 359 -6.66 -2.94 -0.33
C GLY A 359 -7.47 -4.19 -0.08
N LEU A 360 -6.83 -5.31 0.29
CA LEU A 360 -7.53 -6.58 0.49
C LEU A 360 -8.59 -6.50 1.61
N LEU A 361 -8.26 -5.82 2.72
CA LEU A 361 -9.24 -5.55 3.78
C LEU A 361 -10.38 -4.69 3.24
N THR A 362 -10.04 -3.55 2.62
CA THR A 362 -11.05 -2.60 2.13
C THR A 362 -11.98 -3.23 1.12
N TYR A 363 -11.46 -4.01 0.16
CA TYR A 363 -12.28 -4.73 -0.81
C TYR A 363 -13.34 -5.60 -0.14
N PHE A 364 -12.95 -6.47 0.79
CA PHE A 364 -13.91 -7.36 1.46
C PHE A 364 -14.82 -6.63 2.45
N PHE A 365 -14.35 -5.53 3.05
CA PHE A 365 -15.20 -4.67 3.86
C PHE A 365 -16.34 -4.07 3.02
N LEU A 366 -16.00 -3.46 1.88
CA LEU A 366 -16.99 -2.88 0.96
C LEU A 366 -17.89 -3.95 0.34
N LYS A 367 -17.34 -5.12 -0.01
CA LYS A 367 -18.11 -6.26 -0.52
C LYS A 367 -19.15 -6.75 0.50
N GLY A 368 -18.76 -6.83 1.78
CA GLY A 368 -19.68 -7.15 2.84
C GLY A 368 -20.78 -6.09 2.98
N LEU A 369 -20.41 -4.80 2.89
CA LEU A 369 -21.39 -3.70 2.86
C LEU A 369 -22.34 -3.74 1.66
N GLN A 370 -22.01 -4.38 0.54
CA GLN A 370 -22.93 -4.52 -0.60
C GLN A 370 -24.03 -5.56 -0.38
N GLY A 371 -23.92 -6.43 0.62
CA GLY A 371 -24.74 -7.64 0.60
C GLY A 371 -24.25 -8.72 1.54
N GLU A 372 -23.00 -9.10 1.31
CA GLU A 372 -22.48 -10.39 1.75
C GLU A 372 -22.17 -10.46 3.24
N GLY A 373 -22.08 -9.30 3.91
CA GLY A 373 -21.88 -9.20 5.35
C GLY A 373 -23.15 -9.41 6.19
N ASP A 374 -24.32 -9.46 5.56
CA ASP A 374 -25.61 -9.73 6.21
C ASP A 374 -25.79 -11.24 6.39
N GLY A 375 -25.15 -11.78 7.43
CA GLY A 375 -25.10 -13.22 7.69
C GLY A 375 -26.42 -13.82 8.16
N ASN A 376 -27.22 -13.03 8.88
CA ASN A 376 -28.51 -13.45 9.44
C ASN A 376 -29.71 -13.15 8.50
N LYS A 377 -29.48 -12.36 7.43
CA LYS A 377 -30.46 -11.95 6.41
C LYS A 377 -31.59 -11.08 6.95
N ASP A 378 -31.32 -10.27 7.96
CA ASP A 378 -32.29 -9.34 8.53
C ASP A 378 -32.28 -7.95 7.86
N SER A 379 -31.51 -7.80 6.78
CA SER A 379 -31.32 -6.54 6.05
C SER A 379 -30.57 -5.46 6.84
N THR A 380 -29.99 -5.79 7.98
CA THR A 380 -29.04 -4.94 8.69
C THR A 380 -27.62 -5.50 8.53
N ILE A 381 -26.62 -4.66 8.75
CA ILE A 381 -25.24 -5.11 8.89
C ILE A 381 -24.67 -4.56 10.18
N GLU A 382 -24.37 -5.45 11.11
CA GLU A 382 -23.55 -5.13 12.27
C GLU A 382 -22.06 -5.34 11.99
N LEU A 383 -21.20 -4.60 12.69
CA LEU A 383 -19.74 -4.73 12.57
C LEU A 383 -19.25 -6.15 12.87
N GLY A 384 -19.88 -6.84 13.83
CA GLY A 384 -19.55 -8.22 14.17
C GLY A 384 -19.85 -9.20 13.03
N GLU A 385 -20.98 -9.03 12.36
CA GLU A 385 -21.38 -9.85 11.20
C GLU A 385 -20.50 -9.58 10.00
N LEU A 386 -20.25 -8.30 9.71
CA LEU A 386 -19.32 -7.88 8.66
C LEU A 386 -17.93 -8.49 8.91
N PHE A 387 -17.45 -8.47 10.15
CA PHE A 387 -16.17 -9.09 10.52
C PHE A 387 -16.18 -10.62 10.33
N ALA A 388 -17.24 -11.29 10.75
CA ALA A 388 -17.41 -12.74 10.58
C ALA A 388 -17.42 -13.15 9.09
N TYR A 389 -17.96 -12.31 8.21
CA TYR A 389 -17.86 -12.46 6.77
C TYR A 389 -16.44 -12.19 6.26
N LEU A 390 -15.87 -11.01 6.55
CA LEU A 390 -14.66 -10.54 5.87
C LEU A 390 -13.42 -11.33 6.25
N LYS A 391 -13.29 -11.75 7.53
CA LYS A 391 -12.09 -12.39 8.05
C LYS A 391 -11.70 -13.66 7.26
N PRO A 392 -12.59 -14.66 7.09
CA PRO A 392 -12.23 -15.86 6.31
C PRO A 392 -12.01 -15.58 4.82
N GLN A 393 -12.54 -14.47 4.28
CA GLN A 393 -12.30 -14.09 2.89
C GLN A 393 -10.88 -13.55 2.71
N VAL A 394 -10.48 -12.61 3.55
CA VAL A 394 -9.14 -12.02 3.57
C VAL A 394 -8.09 -13.10 3.78
N GLU A 395 -8.24 -13.95 4.81
CA GLU A 395 -7.28 -15.04 5.09
C GLU A 395 -7.13 -16.00 3.91
N ARG A 396 -8.24 -16.32 3.24
CA ARG A 396 -8.24 -17.26 2.11
C ARG A 396 -7.56 -16.67 0.88
N VAL A 397 -7.86 -15.41 0.54
CA VAL A 397 -7.27 -14.74 -0.62
C VAL A 397 -5.80 -14.45 -0.37
N ALA A 398 -5.43 -13.95 0.81
CA ALA A 398 -4.04 -13.76 1.23
C ALA A 398 -3.20 -15.02 1.01
N ARG A 399 -3.67 -16.16 1.54
CA ARG A 399 -2.98 -17.43 1.40
C ARG A 399 -2.92 -17.94 -0.05
N ARG A 400 -3.99 -17.80 -0.83
CA ARG A 400 -4.12 -18.43 -2.16
C ARG A 400 -3.50 -17.60 -3.29
N GLU A 401 -3.69 -16.29 -3.26
CA GLU A 401 -3.27 -15.40 -4.34
C GLU A 401 -1.90 -14.77 -4.06
N PHE A 402 -1.58 -14.50 -2.78
CA PHE A 402 -0.38 -13.76 -2.40
C PHE A 402 0.65 -14.60 -1.63
N ASN A 403 0.35 -15.86 -1.33
CA ASN A 403 1.20 -16.77 -0.56
C ASN A 403 1.72 -16.14 0.75
N ASN A 404 0.87 -15.35 1.43
CA ASN A 404 1.18 -14.70 2.69
C ASN A 404 0.07 -14.93 3.72
N GLU A 405 0.31 -14.47 4.95
CA GLU A 405 -0.69 -14.44 6.01
C GLU A 405 -1.20 -13.01 6.20
N GLN A 406 -2.53 -12.89 6.24
CA GLN A 406 -3.23 -11.67 6.62
C GLN A 406 -4.49 -12.07 7.39
N THR A 407 -4.49 -11.86 8.70
CA THR A 407 -5.61 -12.15 9.58
C THR A 407 -6.18 -10.86 10.15
N PRO A 408 -7.32 -10.36 9.63
CA PRO A 408 -7.98 -9.21 10.20
C PRO A 408 -8.30 -9.39 11.69
N GLN A 409 -8.19 -8.30 12.45
CA GLN A 409 -8.45 -8.27 13.89
C GLN A 409 -9.61 -7.31 14.19
N LEU A 410 -10.48 -7.73 15.11
CA LEU A 410 -11.52 -6.87 15.69
C LEU A 410 -11.23 -6.72 17.18
N ILE A 411 -10.85 -5.51 17.59
CA ILE A 411 -10.33 -5.21 18.93
C ILE A 411 -11.24 -4.17 19.57
N GLY A 412 -11.73 -4.43 20.78
CA GLY A 412 -12.58 -3.50 21.53
C GLY A 412 -13.01 -4.12 22.86
N SER A 413 -13.75 -3.37 23.67
CA SER A 413 -14.25 -3.89 24.94
C SER A 413 -15.24 -5.05 24.71
N PRO A 414 -15.17 -6.13 25.51
CA PRO A 414 -16.09 -7.27 25.38
C PRO A 414 -17.56 -6.87 25.43
N GLU A 415 -17.90 -5.87 26.24
CA GLU A 415 -19.25 -5.33 26.39
C GLU A 415 -19.74 -4.67 25.11
N LEU A 416 -18.89 -3.87 24.46
CA LEU A 416 -19.22 -3.20 23.20
C LEU A 416 -19.34 -4.20 22.05
N LEU A 417 -18.44 -5.17 21.97
CA LEU A 417 -18.50 -6.23 20.95
C LEU A 417 -19.76 -7.10 21.11
N LYS A 418 -20.18 -7.38 22.35
CA LYS A 418 -21.43 -8.12 22.63
C LYS A 418 -22.68 -7.30 22.37
N ARG A 419 -22.65 -5.98 22.57
CA ARG A 419 -23.78 -5.08 22.30
C ARG A 419 -24.19 -5.08 20.83
N GLY A 420 -23.23 -5.33 19.93
CA GLY A 420 -23.40 -5.09 18.51
C GLY A 420 -23.19 -3.62 18.17
N ILE A 421 -22.66 -3.37 16.98
CA ILE A 421 -22.50 -2.02 16.42
C ILE A 421 -23.14 -2.02 15.05
N LEU A 422 -24.29 -1.36 14.93
CA LEU A 422 -24.99 -1.22 13.67
C LEU A 422 -24.20 -0.31 12.72
N LEU A 423 -23.76 -0.85 11.59
CA LEU A 423 -23.14 -0.07 10.52
C LEU A 423 -24.21 0.59 9.67
N TYR A 424 -25.22 -0.16 9.24
CA TYR A 424 -26.40 0.39 8.58
C TYR A 424 -27.55 -0.64 8.47
N GLU A 425 -28.72 -0.13 8.08
CA GLU A 425 -29.93 -0.89 7.78
C GLU A 425 -30.28 -0.63 6.31
N ARG A 426 -30.38 -1.69 5.48
CA ARG A 426 -30.90 -1.57 4.11
C ARG A 426 -32.38 -1.25 4.20
N ALA A 427 -32.82 -0.21 3.52
CA ALA A 427 -34.24 -0.06 3.24
C ALA A 427 -34.70 -1.31 2.47
N GLY A 428 -35.78 -1.94 2.94
CA GLY A 428 -36.41 -3.05 2.25
C GLY A 428 -36.84 -2.66 0.82
N PRO A 429 -37.10 -3.65 -0.05
CA PRO A 429 -37.54 -3.43 -1.43
C PRO A 429 -38.83 -2.60 -1.52
#